data_AF-A0A098EDY1-F1
#
_entry.id   AF-A0A098EDY1-F1
#
_cell.length_a   1.000
_cell.length_b   1.000
_cell.length_c   1.000
_cell.angle_alpha   90.00
_cell.angle_beta   90.00
_cell.angle_gamma   90.00
#
_symmetry.space_group_name_H-M   'P 1'
#
loop_
_entity.id
_entity.type
_entity.pdbx_description
1 polymer ?
#
loop_
_entity_poly.entity_id
_entity_poly.type
_entity_poly.pdbx_seq_one_letter_code
_entity_poly.pdbx_strand_id
1 'polypeptide(L)' 'MNLLFPFPEIRNGQKELINDIKNVLETKGTLIAHAPTGIGKTAAALNPALEYALNNDKIVFFLHQNNPSTKL' A
#
# COMPACT_ATOMS: atom_id res chain seq x y z
N MET A 1 4.14 6.05 16.18
CA MET A 1 4.36 4.96 15.20
C MET A 1 4.67 5.64 13.87
N ASN A 2 5.87 5.46 13.35
CA ASN A 2 6.31 6.16 12.14
C ASN A 2 5.64 5.54 10.93
N LEU A 3 5.04 6.37 10.06
CA LEU A 3 4.72 5.94 8.71
C LEU A 3 6.01 5.43 8.05
N LEU A 4 6.04 4.19 7.60
CA LEU A 4 7.14 3.60 6.83
C LEU A 4 7.14 4.08 5.37
N PHE A 5 6.69 5.32 5.14
CA PHE A 5 6.55 5.85 3.81
C PHE A 5 7.91 6.25 3.26
N PRO A 6 8.33 5.75 2.10
CA PRO A 6 9.71 5.91 1.62
C PRO A 6 9.99 7.29 0.99
N PHE A 7 9.02 8.21 1.02
CA PHE A 7 9.13 9.54 0.42
C PHE A 7 8.75 10.62 1.44
N PRO A 8 9.27 11.86 1.30
CA PRO A 8 9.02 12.92 2.28
C PRO A 8 7.56 13.38 2.31
N GLU A 9 6.83 13.23 1.20
CA GLU A 9 5.48 13.76 1.03
C GLU A 9 4.52 12.71 0.49
N ILE A 10 3.30 12.70 1.03
CA ILE A 10 2.20 11.83 0.58
C ILE A 10 1.25 12.67 -0.27
N ARG A 11 1.07 12.28 -1.52
CA ARG A 11 0.14 12.94 -2.46
C ARG A 11 -1.30 12.60 -2.12
N ASN A 12 -2.25 13.48 -2.46
CA ASN A 12 -3.68 13.29 -2.14
C ASN A 12 -4.22 11.90 -2.55
N GLY A 13 -3.99 11.48 -3.80
CA GLY A 13 -4.43 10.15 -4.25
C GLY A 13 -3.73 8.97 -3.58
N GLN A 14 -2.51 9.16 -3.05
CA GLN A 14 -1.85 8.14 -2.21
C GLN A 14 -2.50 8.10 -0.82
N LYS A 15 -2.83 9.27 -0.25
CA LYS A 15 -3.47 9.39 1.06
C LYS A 15 -4.85 8.72 1.09
N GLU A 16 -5.65 8.93 0.04
CA GLU A 16 -6.95 8.27 -0.14
C GLU A 16 -6.77 6.74 -0.16
N LEU A 17 -5.89 6.23 -1.02
CA LEU A 17 -5.60 4.79 -1.11
C LEU A 17 -5.09 4.20 0.22
N ILE A 18 -4.21 4.92 0.94
CA ILE A 18 -3.70 4.49 2.24
C ILE A 18 -4.85 4.34 3.25
N ASN A 19 -5.75 5.32 3.31
CA ASN A 19 -6.88 5.29 4.24
C ASN A 19 -7.85 4.16 3.91
N ASP A 20 -8.15 3.95 2.63
CA ASP A 20 -9.01 2.84 2.20
C ASP A 20 -8.42 1.48 2.58
N ILE A 21 -7.10 1.31 2.41
CA ILE A 21 -6.41 0.07 2.80
C ILE A 21 -6.41 -0.12 4.32
N LYS A 22 -6.17 0.94 5.11
CA LYS A 22 -6.26 0.84 6.58
C LYS A 22 -7.65 0.40 7.01
N ASN A 23 -8.69 1.01 6.46
CA ASN A 23 -10.07 0.67 6.78
C ASN A 23 -10.41 -0.78 6.41
N VAL A 24 -10.00 -1.24 5.23
CA VAL A 24 -10.31 -2.61 4.78
C VAL A 24 -9.57 -3.68 5.59
N LEU A 25 -8.34 -3.40 6.04
CA LEU A 25 -7.56 -4.33 6.87
C LEU A 25 -8.18 -4.50 8.26
N GLU A 26 -8.58 -3.40 8.90
CA GLU A 26 -9.26 -3.42 10.20
C GLU A 26 -10.61 -4.16 10.13
N THR A 27 -11.34 -3.98 9.04
CA THR A 27 -12.63 -4.64 8.80
C THR A 27 -12.51 -6.05 8.20
N LYS A 28 -11.28 -6.51 7.90
CA LYS A 28 -10.99 -7.81 7.26
C LYS A 28 -11.72 -8.03 5.94
N GLY A 29 -11.90 -6.96 5.15
CA GLY A 29 -12.60 -6.97 3.87
C GLY A 29 -11.70 -7.15 2.65
N THR A 30 -12.24 -6.85 1.46
CA THR A 30 -11.50 -6.78 0.19
C THR A 30 -11.68 -5.40 -0.45
N LEU A 31 -10.59 -4.81 -0.95
CA LEU A 31 -10.60 -3.50 -1.61
C LEU A 31 -10.33 -3.67 -3.11
N ILE A 32 -11.18 -3.07 -3.94
CA ILE A 32 -10.93 -2.86 -5.37
C ILE A 32 -10.72 -1.36 -5.56
N ALA A 33 -9.48 -0.96 -5.83
CA ALA A 33 -9.12 0.45 -6.01
C ALA A 33 -8.69 0.72 -7.45
N HIS A 34 -9.25 1.75 -8.07
CA HIS A 34 -8.71 2.31 -9.30
C HIS A 34 -7.78 3.46 -8.95
N ALA A 35 -6.48 3.23 -9.02
CA ALA A 35 -5.50 4.28 -8.82
C ALA A 35 -4.76 4.59 -10.14
N PRO A 36 -4.71 5.84 -10.60
CA PRO A 36 -4.09 6.23 -11.87
C PRO A 36 -2.58 5.96 -11.91
N THR A 37 -2.02 5.68 -13.08
CA THR A 37 -0.59 5.33 -13.28
C THR A 37 0.36 6.47 -12.88
N GLY A 38 1.59 6.12 -12.47
CA GLY A 38 2.63 7.09 -12.13
C GLY A 38 2.57 7.73 -10.73
N ILE A 39 1.48 7.55 -9.96
CA ILE A 39 1.34 8.24 -8.66
C ILE A 39 2.14 7.61 -7.51
N GLY A 40 2.75 6.42 -7.68
CA GLY A 40 3.43 5.70 -6.59
C GLY A 40 2.52 4.77 -5.77
N LYS A 41 1.57 4.10 -6.43
CA LYS A 41 0.62 3.16 -5.81
C LYS A 41 1.28 2.09 -4.94
N THR A 42 2.41 1.56 -5.37
CA THR A 42 3.10 0.47 -4.67
C THR A 42 3.49 0.89 -3.25
N ALA A 43 4.11 2.07 -3.08
CA ALA A 43 4.44 2.59 -1.76
C ALA A 43 3.18 2.90 -0.93
N ALA A 44 2.16 3.48 -1.56
CA ALA A 44 0.88 3.76 -0.92
C ALA A 44 0.12 2.50 -0.47
N ALA A 45 0.31 1.36 -1.16
CA ALA A 45 -0.30 0.10 -0.80
C ALA A 45 0.52 -0.69 0.25
N LEU A 46 1.84 -0.77 0.06
CA LEU A 46 2.72 -1.53 0.94
C LEU A 46 2.86 -0.90 2.32
N ASN A 47 2.88 0.44 2.40
CA ASN A 47 3.04 1.14 3.68
C ASN A 47 1.98 0.74 4.74
N PRO A 48 0.68 0.91 4.50
CA PRO A 48 -0.35 0.51 5.47
C PRO A 48 -0.43 -1.02 5.66
N ALA A 49 -0.12 -1.82 4.62
CA ALA A 49 -0.13 -3.27 4.73
C ALA A 49 0.98 -3.79 5.65
N LEU A 50 2.20 -3.26 5.52
CA LEU A 50 3.35 -3.61 6.37
C LEU A 50 3.13 -3.15 7.81
N GLU A 51 2.63 -1.93 8.01
CA GLU A 51 2.29 -1.41 9.34
C GLU A 51 1.29 -2.33 10.05
N TYR A 52 0.21 -2.69 9.37
CA TYR A 52 -0.78 -3.62 9.91
C TYR A 52 -0.17 -5.00 10.20
N ALA A 53 0.63 -5.53 9.28
CA ALA A 53 1.21 -6.86 9.42
C ALA A 53 2.18 -6.98 10.61
N LEU A 54 3.03 -5.97 10.81
CA LEU A 54 3.95 -5.92 11.95
C LEU A 54 3.20 -5.86 13.29
N ASN A 55 2.10 -5.11 13.35
CA ASN A 55 1.31 -4.95 14.57
C ASN A 55 0.43 -6.17 14.90
N ASN A 56 0.15 -7.03 13.91
CA ASN A 56 -0.81 -8.12 14.03
C ASN A 56 -0.22 -9.52 13.75
N ASP A 57 1.12 -9.63 13.71
CA ASP A 57 1.85 -10.86 13.39
C ASP A 57 1.35 -11.53 12.11
N LYS A 58 1.32 -10.75 11.01
CA LYS A 58 0.87 -11.20 9.68
C LYS A 58 2.00 -11.15 8.65
N ILE A 59 1.74 -11.79 7.53
CA ILE A 59 2.61 -11.80 6.35
C ILE A 59 1.93 -10.99 5.23
N VAL A 60 2.69 -10.14 4.56
CA VAL A 60 2.23 -9.41 3.36
C VAL A 60 2.65 -10.19 2.12
N PHE A 61 1.67 -10.68 1.35
CA PHE A 61 1.89 -11.22 0.01
C PHE A 61 1.67 -10.12 -1.02
N PHE A 62 2.75 -9.69 -1.68
CA PHE A 62 2.69 -8.71 -2.76
C PHE A 62 2.80 -9.39 -4.12
N LEU A 63 1.74 -9.30 -4.93
CA LEU A 63 1.69 -9.85 -6.28
C LEU A 63 1.78 -8.72 -7.29
N HIS A 64 2.78 -8.79 -8.15
CA HIS A 64 2.95 -7.88 -9.29
C HIS A 64 3.10 -8.68 -10.56
N GLN A 65 2.65 -8.12 -11.69
CA GLN A 65 2.91 -8.73 -13.00
C GLN A 65 4.40 -8.68 -13.28
N ASN A 66 5.01 -9.83 -13.55
CA ASN A 66 6.41 -9.88 -13.93
C ASN A 66 6.57 -9.28 -15.34
N ASN A 67 7.12 -8.07 -15.43
CA ASN A 67 7.43 -7.44 -16.71
C ASN A 67 8.97 -7.33 -16.82
N PRO A 68 9.64 -7.95 -17.82
CA PRO A 68 11.10 -8.05 -17.89
C PRO A 68 11.86 -6.72 -17.84
N SER A 69 11.16 -5.61 -18.13
CA SER A 69 11.71 -4.26 -18.17
C SER A 69 11.90 -3.61 -16.81
N THR A 70 11.29 -4.15 -15.74
CA THR A 70 11.32 -3.55 -14.40
C THR A 70 12.35 -4.28 -13.54
N LYS A 71 13.60 -3.81 -13.54
CA LYS A 71 14.58 -4.21 -12.52
C LYS A 71 14.22 -3.48 -11.23
N LEU A 72 13.77 -4.23 -10.23
CA LEU A 72 13.78 -3.77 -8.83
C LEU A 72 15.23 -3.57 -8.36
#